data_AF-A0A1W1YIZ0-F1
#
_entry.id   AF-A0A1W1YIZ0-F1
#
_cell.length_a   1.000
_cell.length_b   1.000
_cell.length_c   1.000
_cell.angle_alpha   90.00
_cell.angle_beta   90.00
_cell.angle_gamma   90.00
#
_symmetry.space_group_name_H-M   'P 1'
#
loop_
_entity.id
_entity.type
_entity.pdbx_description
1 polymer ?
#
loop_
_entity_poly.entity_id
_entity_poly.type
_entity_poly.pdbx_seq_one_letter_code
_entity_poly.pdbx_strand_id
1 'polypeptide(L)'
;MLISEHELRANWHKTKSNSITIPQGSILTPSARDFLRSQGIQVQYINENGSAQRMGHVLATVQTSLLPGESKPEHMTHLRGKQLILKTHPVIAWRGQLDRFGCDLVETQTLLVKAGETKFAAQLEEVALRAQQLMVAEVRELPIEFGTLFGWKADEIRDMSHHPDKYFGIPHTPMSYQDGWIVARLNSLRSKIREVELYANRAFTADDGSCSRPDIILLLNRLSSLFYVLLCKRRSEQREKRSLTIGISNRHLHLSQNHLELLFGAGYSLKKRKELSQPGQFAAEETVTLVGPKGNIEKVRVLGPVRPETQVEVSVTDCFQLGIEPELRDSGQIAGTSGVELIGPAGTVRLDHGAIVAARHIHLHSDQAKKWNLRDGQRVTVRVDSQRPALFQNVLVRVSKEFKGELHLDTDEANAALVKPDTECIIVEV
;
A
#
# COMPACT_ATOMS: atom_id res chain seq x y z
N MET A 1 17.84 -43.97 23.92
CA MET A 1 16.45 -44.49 23.94
C MET A 1 15.48 -43.32 23.89
N LEU A 2 14.45 -43.32 23.05
CA LEU A 2 13.43 -42.28 23.07
C LEU A 2 12.39 -42.67 24.14
N ILE A 3 12.03 -41.76 25.03
CA ILE A 3 11.00 -42.00 26.05
C ILE A 3 9.85 -41.02 25.82
N SER A 4 8.69 -41.59 25.51
CA SER A 4 7.46 -40.88 25.24
C SER A 4 6.60 -40.72 26.49
N GLU A 5 5.68 -39.76 26.46
CA GLU A 5 4.68 -39.58 27.53
C GLU A 5 3.85 -40.84 27.77
N HIS A 6 3.53 -41.57 26.69
CA HIS A 6 2.72 -42.79 26.76
C HIS A 6 3.41 -43.88 27.59
N GLU A 7 4.72 -44.09 27.38
CA GLU A 7 5.52 -45.05 28.14
C GLU A 7 5.68 -44.64 29.60
N LEU A 8 5.79 -43.33 29.88
CA LEU A 8 5.83 -42.81 31.25
C LEU A 8 4.51 -43.07 31.98
N ARG A 9 3.37 -42.77 31.35
CA ARG A 9 2.04 -43.01 31.93
C ARG A 9 1.80 -44.50 32.19
N ALA A 10 2.18 -45.37 31.26
CA ALA A 10 1.99 -46.82 31.40
C ALA A 10 2.75 -47.41 32.60
N ASN A 11 3.92 -46.87 32.93
CA ASN A 11 4.78 -47.37 33.99
C ASN A 11 4.59 -46.63 35.33
N TRP A 12 4.22 -45.35 35.31
CA TRP A 12 4.09 -44.51 36.50
C TRP A 12 3.01 -44.97 37.49
N HIS A 13 1.87 -45.44 36.99
CA HIS A 13 0.76 -45.87 37.84
C HIS A 13 1.11 -47.03 38.79
N LYS A 14 2.18 -47.78 38.49
CA LYS A 14 2.65 -48.92 39.30
C LYS A 14 3.54 -48.51 40.46
N THR A 15 4.24 -47.37 40.38
CA THR A 15 5.25 -46.97 41.36
C THR A 15 4.84 -45.76 42.21
N LYS A 16 4.01 -44.84 41.70
CA LYS A 16 3.57 -43.60 42.39
C LYS A 16 4.69 -42.87 43.16
N SER A 17 5.92 -42.98 42.70
CA SER A 17 7.10 -42.56 43.46
C SER A 17 7.61 -41.26 42.88
N ASN A 18 7.73 -40.18 43.66
CA ASN A 18 8.08 -38.82 43.20
C ASN A 18 9.41 -38.67 42.41
N SER A 19 10.14 -39.76 42.17
CA SER A 19 11.30 -39.82 41.29
C SER A 19 11.23 -41.01 40.33
N ILE A 20 11.54 -40.78 39.06
CA ILE A 20 11.72 -41.83 38.05
C ILE A 20 13.16 -41.88 37.58
N THR A 21 13.65 -43.09 37.32
CA THR A 21 15.04 -43.31 36.94
C THR A 21 15.16 -43.74 35.48
N ILE A 22 15.99 -43.04 34.73
CA ILE A 22 16.11 -43.16 33.28
C ILE A 22 17.58 -43.46 32.90
N PRO A 23 17.86 -44.37 31.96
CA PRO A 23 19.23 -44.61 31.50
C PRO A 23 19.86 -43.36 30.85
N GLN A 24 21.14 -43.12 31.13
CA GLN A 24 21.91 -42.02 30.54
C GLN A 24 21.90 -42.11 28.99
N GLY A 25 21.73 -40.97 28.31
CA GLY A 25 21.60 -40.93 26.83
C GLY A 25 20.19 -41.16 26.30
N SER A 26 19.18 -41.25 27.16
CA SER A 26 17.78 -41.27 26.76
C SER A 26 17.23 -39.87 26.47
N ILE A 27 16.42 -39.73 25.42
CA ILE A 27 15.83 -38.46 24.98
C ILE A 27 14.34 -38.47 25.34
N LEU A 28 13.93 -37.51 26.18
CA LEU A 28 12.51 -37.29 26.50
C LEU A 28 11.85 -36.42 25.43
N THR A 29 10.71 -36.88 24.92
CA THR A 29 9.87 -36.05 24.04
C THR A 29 9.37 -34.79 24.78
N PRO A 30 9.01 -33.71 24.08
CA PRO A 30 8.47 -32.50 24.73
C PRO A 30 7.27 -32.81 25.64
N SER A 31 6.31 -33.60 25.16
CA SER A 31 5.13 -34.00 25.92
C SER A 31 5.47 -34.85 27.17
N ALA A 32 6.53 -35.67 27.10
CA ALA A 32 7.03 -36.42 28.26
C ALA A 32 7.58 -35.48 29.35
N ARG A 33 8.30 -34.42 28.96
CA ARG A 33 8.81 -33.40 29.90
C ARG A 33 7.68 -32.62 30.55
N ASP A 34 6.66 -32.24 29.78
CA ASP A 34 5.50 -31.51 30.30
C ASP A 34 4.70 -32.35 31.30
N PHE A 35 4.49 -33.64 31.02
CA PHE A 35 3.84 -34.56 31.93
C PHE A 35 4.60 -34.68 33.27
N LEU A 36 5.91 -34.92 33.23
CA LEU A 36 6.75 -35.02 34.44
C LEU A 36 6.71 -33.74 35.28
N ARG A 37 6.75 -32.57 34.63
CA ARG A 37 6.63 -31.26 35.29
C ARG A 37 5.25 -31.08 35.94
N SER A 38 4.17 -31.45 35.24
CA SER A 38 2.79 -31.31 35.75
C SER A 38 2.51 -32.18 36.98
N GLN A 39 3.19 -33.32 37.08
CA GLN A 39 3.02 -34.29 38.18
C GLN A 39 4.08 -34.14 39.27
N GLY A 40 4.99 -33.17 39.17
CA GLY A 40 6.05 -32.93 40.17
C GLY A 40 7.10 -34.04 40.26
N ILE A 41 7.30 -34.81 39.19
CA ILE A 41 8.13 -36.00 39.17
C ILE A 41 9.58 -35.62 38.83
N GLN A 42 10.53 -35.99 39.70
CA GLN A 42 11.94 -35.75 39.48
C GLN A 42 12.57 -36.87 38.62
N VAL A 43 13.29 -36.50 37.56
CA VAL A 43 14.02 -37.47 36.73
C VAL A 43 15.45 -37.61 37.24
N GLN A 44 15.87 -38.84 37.51
CA GLN A 44 17.25 -39.20 37.82
C GLN A 44 17.84 -40.00 36.65
N TYR A 45 19.00 -39.60 36.14
CA TYR A 45 19.70 -40.37 35.12
C TYR A 45 20.71 -41.32 35.80
N ILE A 46 20.64 -42.62 35.48
CA ILE A 46 21.66 -43.59 35.91
C ILE A 46 22.67 -43.80 34.78
N ASN A 47 23.95 -43.62 35.10
CA ASN A 47 25.06 -44.13 34.30
C ASN A 47 25.32 -45.58 34.72
N GLU A 48 25.83 -46.43 33.83
CA GLU A 48 26.09 -47.87 34.13
C GLU A 48 27.00 -48.15 35.35
N ASN A 49 27.57 -47.12 35.99
CA ASN A 49 28.38 -47.22 37.22
C ASN A 49 27.85 -46.41 38.44
N GLY A 50 26.53 -46.27 38.61
CA GLY A 50 25.92 -46.10 39.95
C GLY A 50 26.23 -44.82 40.76
N SER A 51 26.67 -43.71 40.16
CA SER A 51 26.82 -42.43 40.87
C SER A 51 25.92 -41.34 40.27
N ALA A 52 25.10 -40.72 41.14
CA ALA A 52 24.15 -39.67 40.78
C ALA A 52 24.82 -38.29 40.84
N GLN A 53 24.91 -37.60 39.69
CA GLN A 53 25.25 -36.17 39.63
C GLN A 53 24.00 -35.36 39.26
N ARG A 54 23.64 -34.38 40.09
CA ARG A 54 22.70 -33.32 39.72
C ARG A 54 23.40 -32.35 38.77
N MET A 55 23.01 -32.33 37.50
CA MET A 55 23.29 -31.19 36.62
C MET A 55 22.05 -30.32 36.50
N GLY A 56 22.09 -29.14 37.13
CA GLY A 56 21.25 -28.03 36.73
C GLY A 56 21.62 -27.62 35.31
N HIS A 57 20.64 -27.18 34.52
CA HIS A 57 20.86 -26.53 33.23
C HIS A 57 21.54 -25.17 33.46
N VAL A 58 22.84 -25.21 33.73
CA VAL A 58 23.74 -24.11 33.38
C VAL A 58 24.19 -24.47 31.98
N LEU A 59 23.79 -23.68 30.96
CA LEU A 59 24.62 -23.57 29.77
C LEU A 59 25.97 -23.08 30.27
N ALA A 60 26.84 -24.02 30.64
CA ALA A 60 28.15 -23.72 31.12
C ALA A 60 28.84 -22.97 29.98
N THR A 61 29.01 -21.67 30.18
CA THR A 61 30.00 -20.88 29.48
C THR A 61 31.32 -21.58 29.73
N VAL A 62 31.71 -22.50 28.85
CA VAL A 62 33.06 -23.07 28.85
C VAL A 62 33.96 -21.93 28.39
N GLN A 63 34.31 -21.05 29.33
CA GLN A 63 35.34 -20.05 29.17
C GLN A 63 36.67 -20.78 29.23
N THR A 64 37.11 -21.33 28.10
CA THR A 64 38.44 -21.89 27.97
C THR A 64 39.32 -20.89 27.23
N SER A 65 40.33 -20.37 27.93
CA SER A 65 41.47 -19.73 27.28
C SER A 65 42.38 -20.82 26.71
N LEU A 66 42.76 -20.70 25.43
CA LEU A 66 43.75 -21.59 24.82
C LEU A 66 45.07 -21.52 25.58
N LEU A 67 45.65 -22.68 25.90
CA LEU A 67 47.04 -22.76 26.37
C LEU A 67 48.00 -22.40 25.22
N PRO A 68 49.20 -21.88 25.51
CA PRO A 68 50.18 -21.56 24.48
C PRO A 68 50.53 -22.83 23.68
N GLY A 69 50.20 -22.85 22.38
CA GLY A 69 50.49 -23.96 21.46
C GLY A 69 49.29 -24.80 21.03
N GLU A 70 48.10 -24.63 21.61
CA GLU A 70 46.88 -25.33 21.18
C GLU A 70 46.19 -24.63 20.00
N SER A 71 45.75 -25.41 19.00
CA SER A 71 44.95 -24.91 17.88
C SER A 71 43.48 -24.75 18.30
N LYS A 72 42.87 -23.61 17.97
CA LYS A 72 41.45 -23.34 18.22
C LYS A 72 40.54 -24.43 17.63
N PRO A 73 39.68 -25.08 18.43
CA PRO A 73 38.69 -26.03 17.91
C PRO A 73 37.73 -25.40 16.90
N GLU A 74 37.39 -26.11 15.82
CA GLU A 74 36.60 -25.55 14.70
C GLU A 74 35.18 -25.10 15.10
N HIS A 75 34.56 -25.79 16.05
CA HIS A 75 33.22 -25.47 16.55
C HIS A 75 33.19 -24.27 17.51
N MET A 76 34.35 -23.68 17.81
CA MET A 76 34.49 -22.49 18.67
C MET A 76 34.85 -21.23 17.88
N THR A 77 34.48 -20.08 18.44
CA THR A 77 34.81 -18.76 17.90
C THR A 77 35.17 -17.80 19.04
N HIS A 78 35.88 -16.72 18.71
CA HIS A 78 36.15 -15.67 19.67
C HIS A 78 34.91 -14.78 19.81
N LEU A 79 34.42 -14.61 21.03
CA LEU A 79 33.34 -13.66 21.31
C LEU A 79 33.90 -12.24 21.40
N ARG A 80 34.91 -12.06 22.27
CA ARG A 80 35.59 -10.81 22.62
C ARG A 80 37.05 -11.08 22.98
N GLY A 81 37.99 -10.46 22.25
CA GLY A 81 39.43 -10.67 22.49
C GLY A 81 39.82 -12.15 22.45
N LYS A 82 40.35 -12.67 23.57
CA LYS A 82 40.79 -14.08 23.72
C LYS A 82 39.69 -15.02 24.23
N GLN A 83 38.48 -14.53 24.50
CA GLN A 83 37.39 -15.37 25.02
C GLN A 83 36.84 -16.26 23.91
N LEU A 84 37.00 -17.58 24.06
CA LEU A 84 36.40 -18.57 23.18
C LEU A 84 35.03 -19.02 23.67
N ILE A 85 34.12 -19.21 22.73
CA ILE A 85 32.77 -19.70 22.94
C ILE A 85 32.39 -20.67 21.82
N LEU A 86 31.35 -21.46 22.03
CA LEU A 86 30.76 -22.27 20.96
C LEU A 86 30.13 -21.37 19.89
N LYS A 87 30.19 -21.78 18.62
CA LYS A 87 29.51 -21.08 17.51
C LYS A 87 27.98 -21.04 17.66
N THR A 88 27.41 -21.90 18.49
CA THR A 88 25.97 -21.94 18.82
C THR A 88 25.54 -20.90 19.86
N HIS A 89 26.48 -20.11 20.39
CA HIS A 89 26.19 -19.11 21.41
C HIS A 89 25.14 -18.08 20.90
N PRO A 90 24.13 -17.72 21.71
CA PRO A 90 23.06 -16.81 21.31
C PRO A 90 23.52 -15.47 20.72
N VAL A 91 24.57 -14.86 21.29
CA VAL A 91 25.15 -13.61 20.76
C VAL A 91 25.70 -13.78 19.34
N ILE A 92 26.35 -14.91 19.03
CA ILE A 92 26.88 -15.18 17.68
C ILE A 92 25.73 -15.35 16.69
N ALA A 93 24.66 -16.06 17.09
CA ALA A 93 23.46 -16.20 16.28
C ALA A 93 22.80 -14.82 16.02
N TRP A 94 22.71 -13.97 17.04
CA TRP A 94 22.19 -12.61 16.89
C TRP A 94 23.04 -11.75 15.95
N ARG A 95 24.37 -11.78 16.09
CA ARG A 95 25.29 -11.06 15.17
C ARG A 95 25.05 -11.46 13.71
N GLY A 96 24.95 -12.76 13.44
CA GLY A 96 24.65 -13.26 12.09
C GLY A 96 23.28 -12.78 11.55
N GLN A 97 22.28 -12.63 12.42
CA GLN A 97 20.97 -12.09 12.03
C GLN A 97 21.03 -10.60 11.72
N LEU A 98 21.78 -9.82 12.50
CA LEU A 98 22.01 -8.40 12.25
C LEU A 98 22.79 -8.17 10.94
N ASP A 99 23.81 -8.99 10.68
CA ASP A 99 24.55 -8.97 9.41
C ASP A 99 23.64 -9.28 8.23
N ARG A 100 22.79 -10.32 8.35
CA ARG A 100 21.81 -10.66 7.30
C ARG A 100 20.86 -9.51 7.02
N PHE A 101 20.38 -8.82 8.06
CA PHE A 101 19.54 -7.65 7.90
C PHE A 101 20.28 -6.52 7.15
N GLY A 102 21.57 -6.32 7.42
CA GLY A 102 22.42 -5.42 6.64
C GLY A 102 22.48 -5.78 5.15
N CYS A 103 22.61 -7.07 4.81
CA CYS A 103 22.55 -7.51 3.41
C CYS A 103 21.18 -7.22 2.76
N ASP A 104 20.08 -7.49 3.48
CA ASP A 104 18.72 -7.25 2.97
C ASP A 104 18.46 -5.74 2.74
N LEU A 105 19.07 -4.86 3.55
CA LEU A 105 19.06 -3.40 3.34
C LEU A 105 19.76 -3.02 2.03
N VAL A 106 21.01 -3.47 1.82
CA VAL A 106 21.81 -3.15 0.63
C VAL A 106 21.14 -3.68 -0.65
N GLU A 107 20.57 -4.89 -0.59
CA GLU A 107 19.78 -5.43 -1.69
C GLU A 107 18.58 -4.52 -2.01
N THR A 108 17.84 -4.08 -0.99
CA THR A 108 16.70 -3.18 -1.15
C THR A 108 17.13 -1.83 -1.72
N GLN A 109 18.22 -1.25 -1.24
CA GLN A 109 18.78 0.00 -1.77
C GLN A 109 19.14 -0.13 -3.25
N THR A 110 19.77 -1.24 -3.64
CA THR A 110 20.12 -1.50 -5.04
C THR A 110 18.87 -1.55 -5.93
N LEU A 111 17.80 -2.20 -5.46
CA LEU A 111 16.51 -2.24 -6.17
C LEU A 111 15.87 -0.84 -6.27
N LEU A 112 15.92 -0.05 -5.20
CA LEU A 112 15.41 1.31 -5.17
C LEU A 112 16.16 2.21 -6.16
N VAL A 113 17.50 2.16 -6.18
CA VAL A 113 18.31 2.91 -7.14
C VAL A 113 17.98 2.52 -8.57
N LYS A 114 17.85 1.22 -8.86
CA LYS A 114 17.43 0.73 -10.19
C LYS A 114 16.05 1.24 -10.60
N ALA A 115 15.15 1.46 -9.64
CA ALA A 115 13.82 2.00 -9.85
C ALA A 115 13.76 3.54 -9.84
N GLY A 116 14.91 4.24 -9.71
CA GLY A 116 14.98 5.70 -9.66
C GLY A 116 14.68 6.33 -8.29
N GLU A 117 14.50 5.52 -7.24
CA GLU A 117 14.19 5.95 -5.87
C GLU A 117 15.45 6.28 -5.06
N THR A 118 16.34 7.10 -5.61
CA THR A 118 17.69 7.37 -5.05
C THR A 118 17.64 8.06 -3.69
N LYS A 119 16.71 8.99 -3.50
CA LYS A 119 16.49 9.66 -2.20
C LYS A 119 16.09 8.66 -1.12
N PHE A 120 15.22 7.71 -1.47
CA PHE A 120 14.77 6.71 -0.51
C PHE A 120 15.86 5.67 -0.21
N ALA A 121 16.66 5.30 -1.21
CA ALA A 121 17.84 4.47 -0.99
C ALA A 121 18.84 5.14 -0.02
N ALA A 122 19.04 6.46 -0.12
CA ALA A 122 19.87 7.21 0.81
C ALA A 122 19.29 7.24 2.23
N GLN A 123 17.97 7.28 2.39
CA GLN A 123 17.34 7.11 3.71
C GLN A 123 17.64 5.71 4.29
N LEU A 124 17.51 4.64 3.50
CA LEU A 124 17.87 3.31 4.01
C LEU A 124 19.36 3.18 4.39
N GLU A 125 20.24 4.04 3.87
CA GLU A 125 21.65 4.09 4.27
C GLU A 125 21.82 4.50 5.74
N GLU A 126 21.02 5.46 6.22
CA GLU A 126 21.05 5.84 7.66
C GLU A 126 20.71 4.65 8.56
N VAL A 127 19.80 3.77 8.12
CA VAL A 127 19.43 2.56 8.85
C VAL A 127 20.55 1.52 8.80
N ALA A 128 21.21 1.37 7.64
CA ALA A 128 22.36 0.47 7.48
C ALA A 128 23.52 0.89 8.38
N LEU A 129 23.85 2.18 8.41
CA LEU A 129 24.87 2.74 9.29
C LEU A 129 24.50 2.54 10.77
N ARG A 130 23.22 2.68 11.12
CA ARG A 130 22.76 2.41 12.49
C ARG A 130 22.91 0.93 12.87
N ALA A 131 22.63 0.00 11.96
CA ALA A 131 22.83 -1.43 12.20
C ALA A 131 24.32 -1.77 12.40
N GLN A 132 25.22 -1.14 11.65
CA GLN A 132 26.66 -1.28 11.85
C GLN A 132 27.12 -0.72 13.21
N GLN A 133 26.60 0.45 13.60
CA GLN A 133 26.88 1.03 14.92
C GLN A 133 26.39 0.13 16.05
N LEU A 134 25.22 -0.51 15.89
CA LEU A 134 24.68 -1.48 16.84
C LEU A 134 25.61 -2.69 17.01
N MET A 135 26.13 -3.23 15.90
CA MET A 135 27.12 -4.31 15.92
C MET A 135 28.38 -3.89 16.68
N VAL A 136 28.92 -2.71 16.38
CA VAL A 136 30.13 -2.18 17.04
C VAL A 136 29.91 -1.97 18.53
N ALA A 137 28.76 -1.40 18.92
CA ALA A 137 28.41 -1.16 20.31
C ALA A 137 28.26 -2.47 21.10
N GLU A 138 27.74 -3.53 20.48
CA GLU A 138 27.72 -4.84 21.12
C GLU A 138 29.13 -5.43 21.26
N VAL A 139 29.91 -5.48 20.19
CA VAL A 139 31.26 -6.08 20.19
C VAL A 139 32.18 -5.39 21.19
N ARG A 140 32.08 -4.07 21.33
CA ARG A 140 32.90 -3.24 22.23
C ARG A 140 32.27 -3.02 23.60
N GLU A 141 31.08 -3.56 23.86
CA GLU A 141 30.35 -3.39 25.11
C GLU A 141 30.08 -1.91 25.47
N LEU A 142 29.82 -1.09 24.45
CA LEU A 142 29.48 0.32 24.62
C LEU A 142 27.95 0.49 24.66
N PRO A 143 27.43 1.45 25.45
CA PRO A 143 26.03 1.82 25.39
C PRO A 143 25.69 2.40 24.01
N ILE A 144 24.46 2.19 23.56
CA ILE A 144 23.96 2.79 22.31
C ILE A 144 22.63 3.51 22.52
N GLU A 145 22.52 4.72 21.98
CA GLU A 145 21.27 5.47 21.94
C GLU A 145 20.64 5.42 20.55
N PHE A 146 19.32 5.57 20.49
CA PHE A 146 18.60 5.65 19.21
C PHE A 146 19.02 6.90 18.41
N GLY A 147 19.21 8.04 19.08
CA GLY A 147 19.48 9.32 18.43
C GLY A 147 18.30 9.76 17.55
N THR A 148 18.57 10.05 16.28
CA THR A 148 17.56 10.34 15.26
C THR A 148 17.82 9.51 14.00
N LEU A 149 16.74 9.24 13.27
CA LEU A 149 16.76 8.70 11.91
C LEU A 149 15.76 9.50 11.08
N PHE A 150 16.19 10.03 9.94
CA PHE A 150 15.37 10.93 9.10
C PHE A 150 14.92 12.20 9.83
N GLY A 151 15.68 12.62 10.84
CA GLY A 151 15.31 13.71 11.74
C GLY A 151 14.27 13.34 12.81
N TRP A 152 13.74 12.11 12.81
CA TRP A 152 12.77 11.64 13.81
C TRP A 152 13.43 11.00 15.00
N LYS A 153 12.93 11.34 16.18
CA LYS A 153 13.24 10.70 17.45
C LYS A 153 12.43 9.42 17.64
N ALA A 154 12.89 8.61 18.59
CA ALA A 154 12.23 7.38 18.99
C ALA A 154 10.72 7.59 19.29
N ASP A 155 10.36 8.57 20.10
CA ASP A 155 8.96 8.76 20.52
C ASP A 155 8.05 9.25 19.39
N GLU A 156 8.58 10.01 18.45
CA GLU A 156 7.84 10.42 17.25
C GLU A 156 7.54 9.21 16.35
N ILE A 157 8.53 8.34 16.14
CA ILE A 157 8.34 7.07 15.42
C ILE A 157 7.32 6.18 16.12
N ARG A 158 7.33 6.15 17.46
CA ARG A 158 6.32 5.44 18.26
C ARG A 158 4.93 5.94 17.93
N ASP A 159 4.72 7.25 18.10
CA ASP A 159 3.42 7.88 17.99
C ASP A 159 2.85 7.70 16.58
N MET A 160 3.68 7.92 15.56
CA MET A 160 3.31 7.65 14.15
C MET A 160 2.96 6.19 13.90
N SER A 161 3.65 5.24 14.53
CA SER A 161 3.37 3.81 14.35
C SER A 161 2.08 3.34 15.02
N HIS A 162 1.65 3.98 16.11
CA HIS A 162 0.39 3.68 16.81
C HIS A 162 -0.81 4.43 16.25
N HIS A 163 -0.58 5.58 15.61
CA HIS A 163 -1.63 6.45 15.07
C HIS A 163 -1.41 6.75 13.57
N PRO A 164 -1.22 5.73 12.70
CA PRO A 164 -0.91 5.96 11.29
C PRO A 164 -2.04 6.64 10.51
N ASP A 165 -3.29 6.53 10.98
CA ASP A 165 -4.45 7.23 10.45
C ASP A 165 -4.34 8.75 10.66
N LYS A 166 -3.91 9.19 11.85
CA LYS A 166 -3.68 10.60 12.17
C LYS A 166 -2.60 11.23 11.29
N TYR A 167 -1.52 10.51 11.03
CA TYR A 167 -0.33 11.05 10.33
C TYR A 167 -0.35 10.83 8.82
N PHE A 168 -0.95 9.74 8.35
CA PHE A 168 -0.88 9.30 6.96
C PHE A 168 -2.26 9.00 6.36
N GLY A 169 -3.35 9.12 7.12
CA GLY A 169 -4.68 8.74 6.65
C GLY A 169 -4.84 7.25 6.36
N ILE A 170 -3.90 6.40 6.80
CA ILE A 170 -3.91 4.95 6.58
C ILE A 170 -4.22 4.24 7.91
N PRO A 171 -5.39 3.57 8.05
CA PRO A 171 -5.65 2.75 9.22
C PRO A 171 -4.78 1.48 9.22
N HIS A 172 -4.62 0.87 10.39
CA HIS A 172 -3.96 -0.43 10.52
C HIS A 172 -4.67 -1.49 9.66
N THR A 173 -4.04 -1.86 8.55
CA THR A 173 -4.62 -2.73 7.52
C THR A 173 -3.61 -3.80 7.11
N PRO A 174 -4.07 -5.03 6.77
CA PRO A 174 -3.22 -6.09 6.23
C PRO A 174 -2.47 -5.66 4.97
N MET A 175 -1.42 -6.40 4.62
CA MET A 175 -0.73 -6.22 3.33
C MET A 175 -1.55 -6.73 2.15
N SER A 176 -1.46 -6.05 1.02
CA SER A 176 -2.02 -6.43 -0.28
C SER A 176 -0.95 -6.39 -1.36
N TYR A 177 -1.08 -7.23 -2.38
CA TYR A 177 -0.21 -7.16 -3.57
C TYR A 177 -0.34 -5.80 -4.29
N GLN A 178 -1.48 -5.13 -4.11
CA GLN A 178 -1.79 -3.82 -4.69
C GLN A 178 -0.95 -2.68 -4.09
N ASP A 179 -0.35 -2.87 -2.92
CA ASP A 179 0.54 -1.88 -2.30
C ASP A 179 1.88 -1.72 -3.05
N GLY A 180 2.16 -2.61 -4.00
CA GLY A 180 3.36 -2.58 -4.82
C GLY A 180 4.63 -3.08 -4.11
N TRP A 181 5.68 -3.26 -4.90
CA TRP A 181 6.87 -3.99 -4.48
C TRP A 181 7.69 -3.28 -3.38
N ILE A 182 7.67 -1.94 -3.34
CA ILE A 182 8.39 -1.16 -2.32
C ILE A 182 7.78 -1.40 -0.95
N VAL A 183 6.44 -1.33 -0.85
CA VAL A 183 5.72 -1.61 0.40
C VAL A 183 5.97 -3.04 0.87
N ALA A 184 5.94 -4.00 -0.06
CA ALA A 184 6.27 -5.40 0.24
C ALA A 184 7.71 -5.56 0.79
N ARG A 185 8.71 -4.91 0.17
CA ARG A 185 10.10 -4.93 0.66
C ARG A 185 10.26 -4.27 2.02
N LEU A 186 9.59 -3.14 2.28
CA LEU A 186 9.63 -2.48 3.59
C LEU A 186 9.05 -3.38 4.69
N ASN A 187 7.95 -4.08 4.41
CA ASN A 187 7.43 -5.02 5.40
C ASN A 187 8.33 -6.25 5.57
N SER A 188 9.00 -6.72 4.50
CA SER A 188 9.99 -7.78 4.62
C SER A 188 11.13 -7.37 5.57
N LEU A 189 11.66 -6.15 5.41
CA LEU A 189 12.68 -5.58 6.30
C LEU A 189 12.15 -5.42 7.73
N ARG A 190 10.89 -4.99 7.89
CA ARG A 190 10.21 -4.90 9.19
C ARG A 190 10.13 -6.25 9.90
N SER A 191 9.73 -7.30 9.18
CA SER A 191 9.69 -8.65 9.74
C SER A 191 11.10 -9.15 10.07
N LYS A 192 12.08 -8.84 9.23
CA LYS A 192 13.48 -9.23 9.46
C LYS A 192 14.04 -8.58 10.72
N ILE A 193 13.86 -7.28 10.92
CA ILE A 193 14.39 -6.61 12.12
C ILE A 193 13.69 -7.08 13.41
N ARG A 194 12.41 -7.49 13.34
CA ARG A 194 11.72 -8.17 14.45
C ARG A 194 12.31 -9.54 14.75
N GLU A 195 12.72 -10.28 13.73
CA GLU A 195 13.46 -11.53 13.93
C GLU A 195 14.79 -11.26 14.64
N VAL A 196 15.55 -10.23 14.22
CA VAL A 196 16.79 -9.81 14.90
C VAL A 196 16.52 -9.44 16.37
N GLU A 197 15.42 -8.74 16.68
CA GLU A 197 14.98 -8.43 18.05
C GLU A 197 14.72 -9.69 18.88
N LEU A 198 14.12 -10.73 18.31
CA LEU A 198 13.91 -12.01 19.01
C LEU A 198 15.23 -12.71 19.32
N TYR A 199 16.18 -12.70 18.39
CA TYR A 199 17.53 -13.22 18.66
C TYR A 199 18.28 -12.39 19.69
N ALA A 200 18.05 -11.08 19.74
CA ALA A 200 18.63 -10.21 20.76
C ALA A 200 18.10 -10.57 22.15
N ASN A 201 16.79 -10.79 22.28
CA ASN A 201 16.19 -11.24 23.54
C ASN A 201 16.77 -12.59 23.99
N ARG A 202 16.94 -13.55 23.06
CA ARG A 202 17.62 -14.83 23.38
C ARG A 202 19.07 -14.66 23.84
N ALA A 203 19.73 -13.60 23.39
CA ALA A 203 21.14 -13.35 23.69
C ALA A 203 21.37 -12.55 24.97
N PHE A 204 20.45 -11.64 25.29
CA PHE A 204 20.67 -10.63 26.33
C PHE A 204 19.65 -10.68 27.47
N THR A 205 18.54 -11.40 27.31
CA THR A 205 17.50 -11.54 28.33
C THR A 205 17.59 -12.91 29.00
N ALA A 206 17.71 -12.93 30.33
CA ALA A 206 17.73 -14.16 31.11
C ALA A 206 16.30 -14.69 31.37
N ASP A 207 16.20 -15.94 31.84
CA ASP A 207 14.91 -16.61 32.09
C ASP A 207 14.05 -15.91 33.16
N ASP A 208 14.67 -15.11 34.04
CA ASP A 208 13.98 -14.29 35.05
C ASP A 208 13.47 -12.94 34.50
N GLY A 209 13.72 -12.66 33.22
CA GLY A 209 13.33 -11.42 32.54
C GLY A 209 14.33 -10.28 32.65
N SER A 210 15.45 -10.45 33.38
CA SER A 210 16.51 -9.44 33.44
C SER A 210 17.22 -9.33 32.08
N CYS A 211 17.45 -8.09 31.62
CA CYS A 211 18.09 -7.84 30.32
C CYS A 211 19.41 -7.10 30.49
N SER A 212 20.49 -7.69 29.97
CA SER A 212 21.84 -7.12 30.01
C SER A 212 22.07 -5.99 29.01
N ARG A 213 21.27 -5.93 27.92
CA ARG A 213 21.36 -4.92 26.85
C ARG A 213 19.99 -4.35 26.46
N PRO A 214 19.29 -3.68 27.39
CA PRO A 214 17.96 -3.11 27.09
C PRO A 214 18.02 -2.02 26.00
N ASP A 215 19.16 -1.34 25.88
CA ASP A 215 19.46 -0.35 24.84
C ASP A 215 19.37 -0.94 23.42
N ILE A 216 19.94 -2.14 23.21
CA ILE A 216 19.84 -2.87 21.93
C ILE A 216 18.39 -3.27 21.63
N ILE A 217 17.68 -3.81 22.62
CA ILE A 217 16.28 -4.27 22.44
C ILE A 217 15.38 -3.09 22.04
N LEU A 218 15.48 -1.97 22.77
CA LEU A 218 14.69 -0.77 22.50
C LEU A 218 14.97 -0.18 21.11
N LEU A 219 16.23 -0.18 20.69
CA LEU A 219 16.61 0.31 19.36
C LEU A 219 16.02 -0.58 18.26
N LEU A 220 16.15 -1.90 18.36
CA LEU A 220 15.60 -2.85 17.39
C LEU A 220 14.07 -2.76 17.31
N ASN A 221 13.40 -2.66 18.46
CA ASN A 221 11.96 -2.45 18.54
C ASN A 221 11.55 -1.17 17.78
N ARG A 222 12.29 -0.09 17.98
CA ARG A 222 12.01 1.19 17.33
C ARG A 222 12.32 1.18 15.83
N LEU A 223 13.33 0.44 15.38
CA LEU A 223 13.56 0.20 13.95
C LEU A 223 12.40 -0.57 13.31
N SER A 224 11.81 -1.54 14.01
CA SER A 224 10.58 -2.21 13.55
C SER A 224 9.41 -1.23 13.41
N SER A 225 9.22 -0.30 14.37
CA SER A 225 8.24 0.79 14.24
C SER A 225 8.55 1.71 13.06
N LEU A 226 9.83 2.04 12.83
CA LEU A 226 10.27 2.89 11.72
C LEU A 226 9.87 2.30 10.36
N PHE A 227 10.14 1.03 10.12
CA PHE A 227 9.72 0.40 8.85
C PHE A 227 8.21 0.38 8.68
N TYR A 228 7.45 0.25 9.77
CA TYR A 228 5.99 0.37 9.70
C TYR A 228 5.56 1.79 9.29
N VAL A 229 6.18 2.82 9.88
CA VAL A 229 5.95 4.22 9.52
C VAL A 229 6.28 4.47 8.05
N LEU A 230 7.43 4.00 7.56
CA LEU A 230 7.83 4.12 6.15
C LEU A 230 6.82 3.44 5.21
N LEU A 231 6.32 2.26 5.59
CA LEU A 231 5.27 1.56 4.85
C LEU A 231 3.98 2.38 4.79
N CYS A 232 3.50 2.92 5.91
CA CYS A 232 2.30 3.75 5.96
C CYS A 232 2.46 5.03 5.13
N LYS A 233 3.62 5.69 5.25
CA LYS A 233 3.95 6.85 4.43
C LYS A 233 3.91 6.51 2.94
N ARG A 234 4.52 5.40 2.51
CA ARG A 234 4.52 5.00 1.10
C ARG A 234 3.12 4.66 0.58
N ARG A 235 2.30 3.99 1.40
CA ARG A 235 0.88 3.75 1.07
C ARG A 235 0.11 5.06 0.94
N SER A 236 0.36 6.02 1.82
CA SER A 236 -0.24 7.36 1.73
C SER A 236 0.21 8.08 0.46
N GLU A 237 1.49 8.04 0.09
CA GLU A 237 1.99 8.63 -1.16
C GLU A 237 1.36 7.99 -2.40
N GLN A 238 1.12 6.68 -2.39
CA GLN A 238 0.39 6.01 -3.48
C GLN A 238 -1.10 6.39 -3.51
N ARG A 239 -1.66 6.67 -2.33
CA ARG A 239 -3.05 7.13 -2.17
C ARG A 239 -3.22 8.61 -2.48
N GLU A 240 -2.17 9.42 -2.31
CA GLU A 240 -2.05 10.81 -2.75
C GLU A 240 -1.64 10.86 -4.24
N LYS A 241 -2.51 11.00 -5.23
CA LYS A 241 -3.96 11.07 -5.36
C LYS A 241 -4.13 10.90 -6.87
N ARG A 242 -4.63 9.76 -7.37
CA ARG A 242 -5.31 9.74 -8.68
C ARG A 242 -6.71 10.33 -8.53
N SER A 243 -6.80 11.42 -7.76
CA SER A 243 -8.04 12.11 -7.43
C SER A 243 -8.30 13.17 -8.48
N LEU A 244 -9.55 13.30 -8.86
CA LEU A 244 -10.03 14.25 -9.85
C LEU A 244 -11.30 14.92 -9.31
N THR A 245 -11.52 16.15 -9.76
CA THR A 245 -12.83 16.78 -9.65
C THR A 245 -13.80 16.12 -10.62
N ILE A 246 -15.09 16.25 -10.34
CA ILE A 246 -16.16 15.71 -11.17
C ILE A 246 -16.89 16.89 -11.84
N GLY A 247 -16.83 16.94 -13.16
CA GLY A 247 -17.64 17.82 -14.01
C GLY A 247 -18.96 17.13 -14.34
N ILE A 248 -20.08 17.79 -14.07
CA ILE A 248 -21.42 17.30 -14.42
C ILE A 248 -21.87 18.00 -15.70
N SER A 249 -22.07 17.21 -16.75
CA SER A 249 -22.59 17.67 -18.03
C SER A 249 -24.11 17.57 -18.03
N ASN A 250 -24.78 18.73 -18.02
CA ASN A 250 -26.20 18.77 -18.39
C ASN A 250 -26.34 18.72 -19.92
N ARG A 251 -27.54 18.48 -20.42
CA ARG A 251 -27.85 18.48 -21.85
C ARG A 251 -27.37 19.74 -22.54
N HIS A 252 -26.67 19.57 -23.65
CA HIS A 252 -26.06 20.65 -24.40
C HIS A 252 -25.78 20.23 -25.83
N LEU A 253 -25.32 21.19 -26.64
CA LEU A 253 -24.88 20.91 -27.99
C LEU A 253 -23.66 21.74 -28.38
N HIS A 254 -22.88 21.18 -29.29
CA HIS A 254 -21.83 21.87 -30.04
C HIS A 254 -22.34 22.09 -31.46
N LEU A 255 -22.13 23.28 -32.01
CA LEU A 255 -22.60 23.64 -33.36
C LEU A 255 -21.43 23.73 -34.34
N SER A 256 -21.72 23.40 -35.60
CA SER A 256 -20.89 23.81 -36.73
C SER A 256 -21.15 25.27 -37.07
N GLN A 257 -20.19 25.92 -37.74
CA GLN A 257 -20.36 27.33 -38.17
C GLN A 257 -21.60 27.49 -39.06
N ASN A 258 -21.82 26.55 -39.98
CA ASN A 258 -23.01 26.57 -40.84
C ASN A 258 -24.32 26.49 -40.05
N HIS A 259 -24.42 25.57 -39.08
CA HIS A 259 -25.64 25.45 -38.27
C HIS A 259 -25.81 26.61 -37.30
N LEU A 260 -24.73 27.20 -36.79
CA LEU A 260 -24.80 28.43 -36.00
C LEU A 260 -25.47 29.55 -36.80
N GLU A 261 -25.05 29.74 -38.05
CA GLU A 261 -25.60 30.81 -38.89
C GLU A 261 -27.05 30.55 -39.31
N LEU A 262 -27.43 29.30 -39.59
CA LEU A 262 -28.82 28.94 -39.89
C LEU A 262 -29.75 29.14 -38.68
N LEU A 263 -29.26 28.89 -37.46
CA LEU A 263 -30.07 28.99 -36.24
C LEU A 263 -30.12 30.41 -35.67
N PHE A 264 -29.06 31.21 -35.86
CA PHE A 264 -28.91 32.52 -35.20
C PHE A 264 -28.69 33.71 -36.15
N GLY A 265 -28.48 33.46 -37.45
CA GLY A 265 -28.30 34.48 -38.49
C GLY A 265 -26.91 34.46 -39.14
N ALA A 266 -26.83 34.95 -40.38
CA ALA A 266 -25.57 34.97 -41.14
C ALA A 266 -24.47 35.76 -40.42
N GLY A 267 -23.25 35.21 -40.38
CA GLY A 267 -22.09 35.82 -39.71
C GLY A 267 -22.18 35.88 -38.17
N TYR A 268 -23.12 35.16 -37.54
CA TYR A 268 -23.27 35.16 -36.08
C TYR A 268 -22.04 34.55 -35.39
N SER A 269 -21.70 35.09 -34.21
CA SER A 269 -20.64 34.58 -33.35
C SER A 269 -21.16 34.35 -31.93
N LEU A 270 -20.85 33.19 -31.34
CA LEU A 270 -21.30 32.80 -30.01
C LEU A 270 -20.86 33.81 -28.94
N LYS A 271 -21.77 34.17 -28.05
CA LYS A 271 -21.48 35.06 -26.94
C LYS A 271 -21.10 34.26 -25.71
N LYS A 272 -19.91 34.52 -25.19
CA LYS A 272 -19.39 33.81 -24.04
C LYS A 272 -20.15 34.20 -22.76
N ARG A 273 -20.82 33.22 -22.14
CA ARG A 273 -21.49 33.41 -20.84
C ARG A 273 -20.59 33.00 -19.67
N LYS A 274 -19.97 31.82 -19.75
CA LYS A 274 -19.15 31.26 -18.66
C LYS A 274 -18.06 30.33 -19.19
N GLU A 275 -16.85 30.47 -18.69
CA GLU A 275 -15.77 29.49 -18.90
C GLU A 275 -16.13 28.13 -18.31
N LEU A 276 -15.79 27.06 -19.03
CA LEU A 276 -15.83 25.71 -18.50
C LEU A 276 -14.49 25.33 -17.86
N SER A 277 -14.46 24.16 -17.22
CA SER A 277 -13.27 23.59 -16.59
C SER A 277 -12.14 23.31 -17.59
N GLN A 278 -12.51 22.86 -18.79
CA GLN A 278 -11.57 22.57 -19.87
C GLN A 278 -11.14 23.87 -20.57
N PRO A 279 -9.83 24.14 -20.67
CA PRO A 279 -9.29 25.35 -21.30
C PRO A 279 -9.88 25.65 -22.68
N GLY A 280 -10.32 26.90 -22.88
CA GLY A 280 -10.87 27.37 -24.15
C GLY A 280 -12.32 26.97 -24.43
N GLN A 281 -12.93 26.08 -23.64
CA GLN A 281 -14.34 25.70 -23.77
C GLN A 281 -15.21 26.64 -22.93
N PHE A 282 -16.39 27.00 -23.43
CA PHE A 282 -17.30 27.89 -22.73
C PHE A 282 -18.77 27.56 -22.95
N ALA A 283 -19.60 27.83 -21.95
CA ALA A 283 -21.04 27.91 -22.13
C ALA A 283 -21.39 29.25 -22.77
N ALA A 284 -22.14 29.23 -23.87
CA ALA A 284 -22.56 30.42 -24.59
C ALA A 284 -23.86 30.99 -24.00
N GLU A 285 -24.24 32.23 -24.33
CA GLU A 285 -25.54 32.81 -23.95
C GLU A 285 -26.70 32.11 -24.67
N GLU A 286 -26.40 31.58 -25.85
CA GLU A 286 -27.33 30.96 -26.77
C GLU A 286 -27.88 29.64 -26.22
N THR A 287 -29.16 29.42 -26.54
CA THR A 287 -29.85 28.16 -26.33
C THR A 287 -30.72 27.83 -27.53
N VAL A 288 -30.96 26.55 -27.76
CA VAL A 288 -31.89 26.05 -28.77
C VAL A 288 -32.98 25.19 -28.12
N THR A 289 -34.04 24.91 -28.87
CA THR A 289 -34.99 23.85 -28.54
C THR A 289 -34.64 22.60 -29.35
N LEU A 290 -34.51 21.46 -28.69
CA LEU A 290 -34.38 20.15 -29.32
C LEU A 290 -35.78 19.56 -29.52
N VAL A 291 -36.08 19.07 -30.71
CA VAL A 291 -37.35 18.40 -31.03
C VAL A 291 -37.06 16.99 -31.55
N GLY A 292 -37.65 16.01 -30.89
CA GLY A 292 -37.63 14.61 -31.30
C GLY A 292 -39.04 14.09 -31.63
N PRO A 293 -39.18 12.82 -32.03
CA PRO A 293 -40.46 12.24 -32.46
C PRO A 293 -41.59 12.31 -31.43
N LYS A 294 -41.26 12.29 -30.13
CA LYS A 294 -42.24 12.22 -29.03
C LYS A 294 -42.45 13.57 -28.34
N GLY A 295 -41.45 14.42 -28.32
CA GLY A 295 -41.48 15.64 -27.53
C GLY A 295 -40.31 16.56 -27.81
N ASN A 296 -40.20 17.62 -27.01
CA ASN A 296 -39.16 18.61 -27.14
C ASN A 296 -38.52 18.94 -25.78
N ILE A 297 -37.32 19.50 -25.84
CA ILE A 297 -36.59 20.04 -24.69
C ILE A 297 -36.13 21.45 -25.05
N GLU A 298 -36.66 22.44 -24.33
CA GLU A 298 -36.31 23.85 -24.52
C GLU A 298 -35.04 24.25 -23.77
N LYS A 299 -34.47 25.40 -24.17
CA LYS A 299 -33.35 26.07 -23.47
C LYS A 299 -32.10 25.20 -23.33
N VAL A 300 -31.84 24.34 -24.31
CA VAL A 300 -30.62 23.51 -24.37
C VAL A 300 -29.42 24.38 -24.71
N ARG A 301 -28.38 24.30 -23.89
CA ARG A 301 -27.22 25.21 -23.90
C ARG A 301 -26.27 24.92 -25.06
N VAL A 302 -25.88 25.95 -25.80
CA VAL A 302 -24.78 25.83 -26.78
C VAL A 302 -23.43 25.96 -26.06
N LEU A 303 -22.51 25.04 -26.35
CA LEU A 303 -21.12 25.10 -25.89
C LEU A 303 -20.18 25.50 -27.03
N GLY A 304 -19.35 26.51 -26.78
CA GLY A 304 -18.35 27.00 -27.71
C GLY A 304 -16.93 26.52 -27.38
N PRO A 305 -15.98 26.67 -28.34
CA PRO A 305 -16.19 27.26 -29.67
C PRO A 305 -16.96 26.33 -30.63
N VAL A 306 -17.30 26.85 -31.82
CA VAL A 306 -17.86 26.02 -32.88
C VAL A 306 -16.94 24.86 -33.23
N ARG A 307 -17.52 23.74 -33.63
CA ARG A 307 -16.79 22.52 -34.04
C ARG A 307 -16.98 22.26 -35.54
N PRO A 308 -16.23 21.35 -36.15
CA PRO A 308 -16.45 20.98 -37.55
C PRO A 308 -17.86 20.40 -37.80
N GLU A 309 -18.40 19.66 -36.83
CA GLU A 309 -19.68 18.98 -36.92
C GLU A 309 -20.55 19.29 -35.69
N THR A 310 -21.87 19.27 -35.90
CA THR A 310 -22.84 19.50 -34.83
C THR A 310 -23.08 18.22 -34.05
N GLN A 311 -23.06 18.32 -32.72
CA GLN A 311 -23.28 17.18 -31.82
C GLN A 311 -24.17 17.60 -30.67
N VAL A 312 -25.13 16.75 -30.33
CA VAL A 312 -26.07 16.94 -29.23
C VAL A 312 -25.79 15.89 -28.17
N GLU A 313 -25.52 16.33 -26.95
CA GLU A 313 -25.27 15.46 -25.79
C GLU A 313 -26.45 15.56 -24.83
N VAL A 314 -27.13 14.43 -24.60
CA VAL A 314 -28.34 14.30 -23.80
C VAL A 314 -28.22 13.12 -22.84
N SER A 315 -28.97 13.11 -21.73
CA SER A 315 -28.99 11.93 -20.85
C SER A 315 -29.95 10.85 -21.38
N VAL A 316 -29.87 9.64 -20.81
CA VAL A 316 -30.84 8.57 -21.12
C VAL A 316 -32.27 9.04 -20.83
N THR A 317 -32.46 9.76 -19.72
CA THR A 317 -33.76 10.35 -19.36
C THR A 317 -34.29 11.31 -20.44
N ASP A 318 -33.41 12.13 -21.02
CA ASP A 318 -33.78 13.06 -22.09
C ASP A 318 -34.17 12.32 -23.39
N CYS A 319 -33.48 11.23 -23.72
CA CYS A 319 -33.82 10.38 -24.87
C CYS A 319 -35.27 9.87 -24.79
N PHE A 320 -35.75 9.48 -23.60
CA PHE A 320 -37.15 9.07 -23.41
C PHE A 320 -38.17 10.20 -23.60
N GLN A 321 -37.78 11.45 -23.32
CA GLN A 321 -38.62 12.63 -23.55
C GLN A 321 -38.68 12.99 -25.04
N LEU A 322 -37.53 12.97 -25.72
CA LEU A 322 -37.42 13.25 -27.14
C LEU A 322 -38.01 12.12 -28.00
N GLY A 323 -37.99 10.88 -27.51
CA GLY A 323 -38.42 9.70 -28.27
C GLY A 323 -37.36 9.24 -29.26
N ILE A 324 -36.09 9.29 -28.87
CA ILE A 324 -34.93 8.81 -29.65
C ILE A 324 -34.23 7.67 -28.90
N GLU A 325 -33.43 6.87 -29.62
CA GLU A 325 -32.67 5.78 -29.02
C GLU A 325 -31.50 6.32 -28.16
N PRO A 326 -31.28 5.78 -26.95
CA PRO A 326 -30.20 6.22 -26.06
C PRO A 326 -28.85 5.61 -26.46
N GLU A 327 -28.21 6.20 -27.46
CA GLU A 327 -26.94 5.70 -27.99
C GLU A 327 -25.73 6.23 -27.23
N LEU A 328 -25.13 5.36 -26.40
CA LEU A 328 -23.92 5.68 -25.64
C LEU A 328 -22.68 5.77 -26.55
N ARG A 329 -22.08 6.95 -26.67
CA ARG A 329 -20.93 7.20 -27.56
C ARG A 329 -19.85 8.07 -26.92
N ASP A 330 -18.61 7.87 -27.34
CA ASP A 330 -17.53 8.83 -27.08
C ASP A 330 -17.74 10.08 -27.94
N SER A 331 -17.48 11.27 -27.39
CA SER A 331 -17.64 12.56 -28.10
C SER A 331 -16.83 12.58 -29.40
N GLY A 332 -17.51 12.87 -30.52
CA GLY A 332 -17.00 12.80 -31.89
C GLY A 332 -17.40 11.52 -32.66
N GLN A 333 -17.89 10.47 -32.01
CA GLN A 333 -18.33 9.22 -32.67
C GLN A 333 -19.84 9.22 -32.95
N ILE A 334 -20.28 10.14 -33.80
CA ILE A 334 -21.71 10.41 -34.06
C ILE A 334 -22.29 9.71 -35.29
N ALA A 335 -21.49 8.92 -36.01
CA ALA A 335 -21.95 8.18 -37.17
C ALA A 335 -23.02 7.14 -36.78
N GLY A 336 -24.11 7.10 -37.55
CA GLY A 336 -25.21 6.16 -37.35
C GLY A 336 -26.01 6.39 -36.07
N THR A 337 -25.94 7.60 -35.48
CA THR A 337 -26.77 7.96 -34.34
C THR A 337 -28.08 8.60 -34.74
N SER A 338 -29.01 8.71 -33.80
CA SER A 338 -30.28 9.39 -33.97
C SER A 338 -30.08 10.88 -34.28
N GLY A 339 -30.89 11.38 -35.21
CA GLY A 339 -31.03 12.81 -35.47
C GLY A 339 -32.06 13.48 -34.56
N VAL A 340 -31.98 14.81 -34.48
CA VAL A 340 -32.97 15.67 -33.82
C VAL A 340 -33.14 16.96 -34.62
N GLU A 341 -34.27 17.63 -34.48
CA GLU A 341 -34.47 18.97 -35.01
C GLU A 341 -34.07 20.03 -33.98
N LEU A 342 -33.33 21.04 -34.43
CA LEU A 342 -32.84 22.16 -33.66
C LEU A 342 -33.61 23.42 -34.06
N ILE A 343 -34.26 24.07 -33.10
CA ILE A 343 -34.96 25.34 -33.32
C ILE A 343 -34.19 26.47 -32.62
N GLY A 344 -33.70 27.41 -33.42
CA GLY A 344 -33.05 28.64 -33.00
C GLY A 344 -33.93 29.87 -33.28
N PRO A 345 -33.49 31.07 -32.87
CA PRO A 345 -34.28 32.29 -33.07
C PRO A 345 -34.43 32.73 -34.53
N ALA A 346 -33.50 32.35 -35.41
CA ALA A 346 -33.49 32.75 -36.82
C ALA A 346 -33.87 31.64 -37.79
N GLY A 347 -33.96 30.39 -37.33
CA GLY A 347 -34.23 29.26 -38.20
C GLY A 347 -34.26 27.91 -37.50
N THR A 348 -34.34 26.86 -38.32
CA THR A 348 -34.46 25.47 -37.87
C THR A 348 -33.53 24.60 -38.69
N VAL A 349 -32.85 23.66 -38.03
CA VAL A 349 -31.94 22.70 -38.64
C VAL A 349 -32.37 21.31 -38.25
N ARG A 350 -32.64 20.45 -39.24
CA ARG A 350 -32.91 19.03 -39.01
C ARG A 350 -31.61 18.24 -39.16
N LEU A 351 -31.18 17.60 -38.08
CA LEU A 351 -30.07 16.67 -38.10
C LEU A 351 -30.59 15.26 -38.44
N ASP A 352 -29.86 14.55 -39.29
CA ASP A 352 -30.05 13.14 -39.60
C ASP A 352 -29.31 12.23 -38.62
N HIS A 353 -28.18 12.68 -38.06
CA HIS A 353 -27.43 12.07 -36.96
C HIS A 353 -26.85 13.14 -36.03
N GLY A 354 -26.24 12.74 -34.92
CA GLY A 354 -25.53 13.68 -34.03
C GLY A 354 -25.99 13.70 -32.58
N ALA A 355 -27.15 13.12 -32.25
CA ALA A 355 -27.60 13.00 -30.86
C ALA A 355 -26.99 11.76 -30.19
N ILE A 356 -26.38 11.93 -29.02
CA ILE A 356 -25.74 10.86 -28.25
C ILE A 356 -26.03 10.99 -26.76
N VAL A 357 -25.95 9.85 -26.07
CA VAL A 357 -25.66 9.82 -24.64
C VAL A 357 -24.15 9.81 -24.47
N ALA A 358 -23.60 10.84 -23.83
CA ALA A 358 -22.16 10.99 -23.70
C ALA A 358 -21.58 9.90 -22.79
N ALA A 359 -20.66 9.09 -23.31
CA ALA A 359 -19.94 8.12 -22.50
C ALA A 359 -19.03 8.83 -21.50
N ARG A 360 -19.08 8.40 -20.23
CA ARG A 360 -18.19 8.90 -19.18
C ARG A 360 -16.71 8.78 -19.55
N HIS A 361 -15.98 9.84 -19.28
CA HIS A 361 -14.57 9.93 -19.61
C HIS A 361 -13.83 10.84 -18.64
N ILE A 362 -12.51 10.67 -18.60
CA ILE A 362 -11.59 11.52 -17.87
C ILE A 362 -10.78 12.29 -18.89
N HIS A 363 -10.68 13.61 -18.70
CA HIS A 363 -9.66 14.43 -19.32
C HIS A 363 -8.43 14.47 -18.41
N LEU A 364 -7.24 14.23 -18.96
CA LEU A 364 -5.96 14.40 -18.25
C LEU A 364 -4.99 15.25 -19.06
N HIS A 365 -4.25 16.10 -18.34
CA HIS A 365 -3.05 16.70 -18.91
C HIS A 365 -1.99 15.62 -19.18
N SER A 366 -1.23 15.74 -20.27
CA SER A 366 -0.18 14.78 -20.64
C SER A 366 0.83 14.48 -19.51
N ASP A 367 1.26 15.48 -18.74
CA ASP A 367 2.15 15.29 -17.58
C ASP A 367 1.49 14.52 -16.44
N GLN A 368 0.19 14.75 -16.21
CA GLN A 368 -0.58 14.07 -15.17
C GLN A 368 -0.78 12.59 -15.55
N ALA A 369 -1.13 12.33 -16.81
CA ALA A 369 -1.24 10.97 -17.35
C ALA A 369 0.10 10.22 -17.22
N LYS A 370 1.22 10.86 -17.58
CA LYS A 370 2.56 10.29 -17.42
C LYS A 370 2.89 9.98 -15.96
N LYS A 371 2.62 10.92 -15.04
CA LYS A 371 2.81 10.73 -13.59
C LYS A 371 1.98 9.56 -13.05
N TRP A 372 0.79 9.37 -13.58
CA TRP A 372 -0.13 8.31 -13.16
C TRP A 372 0.05 7.00 -13.95
N ASN A 373 1.00 6.93 -14.89
CA ASN A 373 1.20 5.81 -15.80
C ASN A 373 -0.09 5.40 -16.55
N LEU A 374 -0.84 6.40 -17.01
CA LEU A 374 -2.03 6.26 -17.84
C LEU A 374 -1.74 6.69 -19.27
N ARG A 375 -2.48 6.11 -20.22
CA ARG A 375 -2.35 6.41 -21.65
C ARG A 375 -3.67 6.87 -22.24
N ASP A 376 -3.58 7.64 -23.34
CA ASP A 376 -4.76 7.97 -24.14
C ASP A 376 -5.45 6.70 -24.64
N GLY A 377 -6.78 6.68 -24.60
CA GLY A 377 -7.59 5.53 -25.01
C GLY A 377 -7.71 4.42 -23.96
N GLN A 378 -7.01 4.51 -22.83
CA GLN A 378 -7.08 3.52 -21.76
C GLN A 378 -8.45 3.57 -21.06
N ARG A 379 -8.95 2.43 -20.58
CA ARG A 379 -10.16 2.36 -19.74
C ARG A 379 -9.78 2.03 -18.31
N VAL A 380 -10.37 2.76 -17.36
CA VAL A 380 -10.08 2.63 -15.92
C VAL A 380 -11.37 2.48 -15.10
N THR A 381 -11.22 2.07 -13.84
CA THR A 381 -12.31 2.09 -12.85
C THR A 381 -12.15 3.30 -11.94
N VAL A 382 -13.24 4.06 -11.77
CA VAL A 382 -13.29 5.26 -10.94
C VAL A 382 -14.26 5.06 -9.79
N ARG A 383 -13.80 5.35 -8.57
CA ARG A 383 -14.61 5.37 -7.37
C ARG A 383 -15.03 6.80 -7.05
N VAL A 384 -16.32 7.03 -6.88
CA VAL A 384 -16.87 8.30 -6.39
C VAL A 384 -17.18 8.18 -4.91
N ASP A 385 -16.58 9.06 -4.12
CA ASP A 385 -16.73 9.11 -2.67
C ASP A 385 -17.80 10.12 -2.28
N SER A 386 -19.06 9.68 -2.29
CA SER A 386 -20.21 10.50 -1.94
C SER A 386 -21.08 9.83 -0.86
N GLN A 387 -22.24 10.44 -0.53
CA GLN A 387 -23.24 9.81 0.33
C GLN A 387 -23.88 8.55 -0.29
N ARG A 388 -23.73 8.37 -1.61
CA ARG A 388 -24.14 7.16 -2.34
C ARG A 388 -22.97 6.70 -3.21
N PRO A 389 -21.96 6.04 -2.60
CA PRO A 389 -20.73 5.68 -3.30
C PRO A 389 -21.01 4.83 -4.54
N ALA A 390 -20.25 5.08 -5.60
CA ALA A 390 -20.37 4.35 -6.86
C ALA A 390 -19.00 3.99 -7.42
N LEU A 391 -18.96 2.85 -8.11
CA LEU A 391 -17.83 2.44 -8.94
C LEU A 391 -18.25 2.51 -10.41
N PHE A 392 -17.65 3.43 -11.14
CA PHE A 392 -17.83 3.56 -12.58
C PHE A 392 -16.71 2.80 -13.28
N GLN A 393 -17.06 1.70 -13.93
CA GLN A 393 -16.12 0.89 -14.71
C GLN A 393 -16.00 1.40 -16.15
N ASN A 394 -14.99 0.95 -16.89
CA ASN A 394 -14.83 1.26 -18.31
C ASN A 394 -14.77 2.77 -18.63
N VAL A 395 -14.24 3.60 -17.73
CA VAL A 395 -14.13 5.06 -17.95
C VAL A 395 -12.98 5.34 -18.91
N LEU A 396 -13.24 6.00 -20.04
CA LEU A 396 -12.23 6.31 -21.05
C LEU A 396 -11.30 7.42 -20.55
N VAL A 397 -9.99 7.23 -20.66
CA VAL A 397 -8.97 8.26 -20.40
C VAL A 397 -8.60 8.95 -21.71
N ARG A 398 -8.76 10.26 -21.74
CA ARG A 398 -8.37 11.13 -22.86
C ARG A 398 -7.23 12.05 -22.43
N VAL A 399 -6.13 12.04 -23.16
CA VAL A 399 -4.91 12.75 -22.79
C VAL A 399 -4.58 13.83 -23.83
N SER A 400 -4.42 15.06 -23.36
CA SER A 400 -3.98 16.19 -24.18
C SER A 400 -3.14 17.16 -23.35
N LYS A 401 -2.35 18.03 -24.00
CA LYS A 401 -1.71 19.18 -23.33
C LYS A 401 -2.70 20.30 -23.00
N GLU A 402 -3.87 20.27 -23.63
CA GLU A 402 -4.90 21.30 -23.46
C GLU A 402 -5.94 20.92 -22.40
N PHE A 403 -5.88 19.70 -21.86
CA PHE A 403 -6.84 19.22 -20.88
C PHE A 403 -6.46 19.56 -19.45
N LYS A 404 -7.49 19.80 -18.66
CA LYS A 404 -7.42 19.86 -17.20
C LYS A 404 -8.00 18.56 -16.63
N GLY A 405 -7.31 18.01 -15.63
CA GLY A 405 -7.72 16.79 -14.92
C GLY A 405 -9.15 16.86 -14.39
N GLU A 406 -10.08 16.11 -14.97
CA GLU A 406 -11.49 16.09 -14.56
C GLU A 406 -12.21 14.82 -15.06
N LEU A 407 -13.08 14.23 -14.23
CA LEU A 407 -14.05 13.20 -14.65
C LEU A 407 -15.32 13.88 -15.15
N HIS A 408 -15.80 13.52 -16.34
CA HIS A 408 -17.06 13.99 -16.88
C HIS A 408 -18.13 12.91 -16.76
N LEU A 409 -19.23 13.24 -16.08
CA LEU A 409 -20.43 12.42 -15.94
C LEU A 409 -21.64 13.21 -16.44
N ASP A 410 -22.65 12.52 -16.99
CA ASP A 410 -23.93 13.16 -17.26
C ASP A 410 -24.75 13.36 -15.96
N THR A 411 -25.92 13.99 -16.08
CA THR A 411 -26.80 14.22 -14.93
C THR A 411 -27.36 12.94 -14.32
N ASP A 412 -27.61 11.90 -15.11
CA ASP A 412 -28.20 10.65 -14.63
C ASP A 412 -27.17 9.86 -13.80
N GLU A 413 -25.93 9.79 -14.29
CA GLU A 413 -24.78 9.21 -13.59
C GLU A 413 -24.45 9.99 -12.30
N ALA A 414 -24.40 11.32 -12.39
CA ALA A 414 -24.08 12.17 -11.24
C ALA A 414 -25.14 12.07 -10.14
N ASN A 415 -26.42 12.04 -10.51
CA ASN A 415 -27.53 11.86 -9.57
C ASN A 415 -27.54 10.46 -8.95
N ALA A 416 -27.23 9.42 -9.74
CA ALA A 416 -27.13 8.05 -9.24
C ALA A 416 -26.07 7.91 -8.14
N ALA A 417 -24.98 8.68 -8.22
CA ALA A 417 -23.91 8.73 -7.25
C ALA A 417 -24.03 9.91 -6.25
N LEU A 418 -25.13 10.66 -6.20
CA LEU A 418 -25.31 11.85 -5.33
C LEU A 418 -24.09 12.80 -5.31
N VAL A 419 -23.54 13.10 -6.48
CA VAL A 419 -22.38 13.98 -6.62
C VAL A 419 -22.74 15.42 -6.22
N LYS A 420 -21.88 16.02 -5.38
CA LYS A 420 -21.92 17.42 -4.95
C LYS A 420 -20.71 18.19 -5.49
N PRO A 421 -20.71 19.54 -5.47
CA PRO A 421 -19.60 20.33 -5.99
C PRO A 421 -18.22 20.04 -5.38
N ASP A 422 -18.19 19.55 -4.15
CA ASP A 422 -16.98 19.19 -3.38
C ASP A 422 -16.64 17.69 -3.46
N THR A 423 -17.42 16.90 -4.19
CA THR A 423 -17.18 15.47 -4.35
C THR A 423 -15.97 15.22 -5.24
N GLU A 424 -14.99 14.48 -4.71
CA GLU A 424 -13.85 13.97 -5.45
C GLU A 424 -14.10 12.53 -5.93
N CYS A 425 -13.42 12.12 -6.99
CA CYS A 425 -13.34 10.73 -7.41
C CYS A 425 -11.90 10.24 -7.46
N ILE A 426 -11.67 8.94 -7.30
CA ILE A 426 -10.35 8.32 -7.30
C ILE A 426 -10.30 7.22 -8.36
N ILE A 427 -9.26 7.21 -9.19
CA ILE A 427 -8.98 6.08 -10.08
C ILE A 427 -8.41 4.92 -9.25
N VAL A 428 -9.14 3.80 -9.19
CA VAL A 428 -8.82 2.66 -8.30
C VAL A 428 -8.20 1.46 -9.02
N GLU A 429 -8.52 1.27 -10.30
CA GLU A 429 -7.99 0.16 -11.12
C GLU A 429 -7.70 0.66 -12.53
N VAL A 430 -6.66 0.10 -13.15
CA VAL A 430 -6.04 0.59 -14.40
C VAL A 430 -5.79 -0.54 -15.37
#